data_AF-A0A925LCR5-F1
#
_entry.id   AF-A0A925LCR5-F1
#
_cell.length_a   1.000
_cell.length_b   1.000
_cell.length_c   1.000
_cell.angle_alpha   90.00
_cell.angle_beta   90.00
_cell.angle_gamma   90.00
#
_symmetry.space_group_name_H-M   'P 1'
#
loop_
_entity.id
_entity.type
_entity.pdbx_description
1 polymer ?
#
loop_
_entity_poly.entity_id
_entity_poly.type
_entity_poly.pdbx_seq_one_letter_code
_entity_poly.pdbx_strand_id
1 'polypeptide(L)'
;DRRPHNGGGRPVGRQRNGGPGLVVRGRISAPEKGRPVFDWAVLKQRRATEIKRLNGVYEGLLSGAGVQLLRGWARLVDEHTVEVECEGGGQRLTARHILLATGGHPTPATGPGAEWALNSDAMFDLEPFPKRLVVVGAGYIACEFASIFQGLGSQVTQLHRGPQLLRGFDKEVANFLIAEMRKKGVTVHLDTTITGVEKVGAVQHVKLSDGTKLEADAVLHATGRRARTEGLGLAELGITLNPDGSVPVDEHLQTKIPSVYALGDLIGRKALTPVALAEAMYLVDQLLGHAEGKSPRQPIDYDLVPTAVFTHPNIGTVGLSEEAAREKYGRVRVYRAEFKALQHTLSESTERTLMKLLVDDASDRVVGMHMVGVDAGDVIQGFAVALQGGLTKAVFDRTLGIHPTGAEEFVTMREALRVT
;
A
#
# COMPACT_ATOMS: atom_id res chain seq x y z
N ASP A 1 53.37 -4.24 59.69
CA ASP A 1 53.58 -5.70 59.72
C ASP A 1 54.02 -6.26 58.39
N ARG A 2 54.86 -7.29 58.49
CA ARG A 2 55.77 -7.90 57.51
C ARG A 2 55.08 -8.54 56.29
N ARG A 3 55.64 -8.32 55.08
CA ARG A 3 55.89 -9.41 54.08
C ARG A 3 57.20 -10.15 54.49
N PRO A 4 57.70 -11.27 53.90
CA PRO A 4 57.36 -11.96 52.62
C PRO A 4 57.54 -13.53 52.64
N HIS A 5 57.71 -14.12 51.44
CA HIS A 5 58.31 -15.45 51.08
C HIS A 5 57.39 -16.69 51.04
N ASN A 6 57.54 -17.68 50.13
CA ASN A 6 58.46 -17.88 48.99
C ASN A 6 57.98 -19.04 48.10
N GLY A 7 58.54 -19.11 46.88
CA GLY A 7 58.88 -20.31 46.10
C GLY A 7 57.72 -21.16 45.54
N GLY A 8 57.77 -21.74 44.35
CA GLY A 8 58.87 -22.02 43.42
C GLY A 8 58.72 -23.45 42.89
N GLY A 9 58.85 -23.66 41.57
CA GLY A 9 59.08 -25.00 41.00
C GLY A 9 58.16 -25.38 39.82
N ARG A 10 58.77 -25.60 38.65
CA ARG A 10 58.19 -26.00 37.35
C ARG A 10 58.03 -27.55 37.23
N PRO A 11 57.89 -28.16 36.03
CA PRO A 11 56.66 -28.38 35.25
C PRO A 11 56.44 -29.88 34.91
N VAL A 12 55.21 -30.37 34.76
CA VAL A 12 55.01 -31.71 34.17
C VAL A 12 53.73 -31.77 33.32
N GLY A 13 53.89 -32.22 32.08
CA GLY A 13 52.87 -33.03 31.40
C GLY A 13 51.94 -32.31 30.42
N ARG A 14 52.40 -32.10 29.17
CA ARG A 14 51.49 -32.19 28.02
C ARG A 14 50.94 -33.62 27.97
N GLN A 15 49.63 -33.78 28.11
CA GLN A 15 48.93 -34.89 27.49
C GLN A 15 47.86 -34.33 26.56
N ARG A 16 48.11 -34.54 25.26
CA ARG A 16 47.11 -34.46 24.20
C ARG A 16 46.07 -35.53 24.49
N ASN A 17 44.80 -35.15 24.62
CA ASN A 17 43.69 -36.02 24.27
C ASN A 17 42.84 -35.29 23.24
N GLY A 18 43.17 -35.57 21.97
CA GLY A 18 42.24 -35.38 20.88
C GLY A 18 41.17 -36.45 20.97
N GLY A 19 39.95 -36.05 21.28
CA GLY A 19 38.75 -36.79 20.94
C GLY A 19 38.00 -35.96 19.90
N PRO A 20 37.57 -36.54 18.77
CA PRO A 20 36.78 -35.80 17.80
C PRO A 20 35.46 -35.42 18.48
N GLY A 21 35.25 -34.11 18.66
CA GLY A 21 33.96 -33.58 19.04
C GLY A 21 32.94 -34.07 18.01
N LEU A 22 32.01 -34.91 18.47
CA LEU A 22 30.92 -35.43 17.67
C LEU A 22 30.03 -34.24 17.27
N VAL A 23 30.33 -33.64 16.11
CA VAL A 23 29.42 -32.72 15.46
C VAL A 23 28.26 -33.57 14.96
N VAL A 24 27.18 -33.62 15.74
CA VAL A 24 25.92 -34.20 15.29
C VAL A 24 25.37 -33.30 14.19
N ARG A 25 25.81 -33.53 12.95
CA ARG A 25 25.13 -33.04 11.74
C ARG A 25 23.90 -33.91 11.54
N GLY A 26 22.89 -33.71 12.37
CA GLY A 26 21.57 -34.26 12.11
C GLY A 26 21.00 -33.59 10.86
N ARG A 27 21.14 -34.23 9.69
CA ARG A 27 20.22 -33.97 8.58
C ARG A 27 18.87 -34.48 9.04
N ILE A 28 17.98 -33.56 9.41
CA ILE A 28 16.55 -33.88 9.43
C ILE A 28 16.16 -34.10 7.97
N SER A 29 16.25 -35.34 7.50
CA SER A 29 15.64 -35.73 6.24
C SER A 29 14.14 -35.75 6.46
N ALA A 30 13.47 -34.64 6.15
CA ALA A 30 12.04 -34.66 5.97
C ALA A 30 11.70 -35.70 4.89
N PRO A 31 10.62 -36.48 5.04
CA PRO A 31 10.15 -37.33 3.96
C PRO A 31 9.92 -36.46 2.72
N GLU A 32 10.28 -36.95 1.52
CA GLU A 32 9.99 -36.32 0.23
C GLU A 32 8.46 -36.24 0.02
N LYS A 33 7.81 -35.32 0.72
CA LYS A 33 6.52 -34.78 0.27
C LYS A 33 6.83 -33.95 -0.95
N GLY A 34 6.17 -34.25 -2.07
CA GLY A 34 6.33 -33.52 -3.32
C GLY A 34 6.30 -32.01 -3.10
N ARG A 35 7.06 -31.26 -3.90
CA ARG A 35 7.09 -29.80 -3.80
C ARG A 35 5.65 -29.26 -3.83
N PRO A 36 5.27 -28.35 -2.92
CA PRO A 36 3.94 -27.77 -2.94
C PRO A 36 3.69 -27.12 -4.30
N VAL A 37 2.54 -27.41 -4.91
CA VAL A 37 2.12 -26.85 -6.19
C VAL A 37 1.04 -25.83 -5.92
N PHE A 38 1.20 -24.64 -6.51
CA PHE A 38 0.17 -23.61 -6.45
C PHE A 38 -1.03 -23.99 -7.33
N ASP A 39 -2.23 -23.93 -6.75
CA ASP A 39 -3.49 -24.14 -7.46
C ASP A 39 -4.29 -22.83 -7.52
N TRP A 40 -4.30 -22.24 -8.72
CA TRP A 40 -5.00 -20.99 -8.99
C TRP A 40 -6.51 -21.10 -8.85
N ALA A 41 -7.10 -22.22 -9.29
CA ALA A 41 -8.55 -22.42 -9.22
C ALA A 41 -9.01 -22.48 -7.76
N VAL A 42 -8.25 -23.15 -6.90
CA VAL A 42 -8.51 -23.19 -5.45
C VAL A 42 -8.41 -21.79 -4.82
N LEU A 43 -7.38 -21.00 -5.16
CA LEU A 43 -7.27 -19.64 -4.64
C LEU A 43 -8.44 -18.76 -5.08
N LYS A 44 -8.80 -18.78 -6.37
CA LYS A 44 -9.95 -18.03 -6.90
C LYS A 44 -11.25 -18.39 -6.20
N GLN A 45 -11.52 -19.70 -6.05
CA GLN A 45 -12.73 -20.17 -5.38
C GLN A 45 -12.78 -19.69 -3.93
N ARG A 46 -11.69 -19.86 -3.17
CA ARG A 46 -11.62 -19.43 -1.75
C ARG A 46 -11.80 -17.92 -1.62
N ARG A 47 -11.17 -17.13 -2.50
CA ARG A 47 -11.34 -15.68 -2.56
C ARG A 47 -12.80 -15.31 -2.82
N ALA A 48 -13.43 -15.90 -3.84
CA ALA A 48 -14.82 -15.62 -4.19
C ALA A 48 -15.79 -15.97 -3.05
N THR A 49 -15.56 -17.09 -2.35
CA THR A 49 -16.33 -17.45 -1.15
C THR A 49 -16.19 -16.41 -0.05
N GLU A 50 -14.97 -15.95 0.23
CA GLU A 50 -14.75 -14.96 1.28
C GLU A 50 -15.33 -13.58 0.93
N ILE A 51 -15.18 -13.12 -0.31
CA ILE A 51 -15.81 -11.88 -0.79
C ILE A 51 -17.34 -11.96 -0.67
N LYS A 52 -17.94 -13.10 -1.07
CA LYS A 52 -19.39 -13.31 -0.90
C LYS A 52 -19.82 -13.22 0.57
N ARG A 53 -19.03 -13.81 1.48
CA ARG A 53 -19.29 -13.73 2.93
C ARG A 53 -19.24 -12.29 3.43
N LEU A 54 -18.20 -11.54 3.06
CA LEU A 54 -18.03 -10.13 3.45
C LEU A 54 -19.15 -9.24 2.91
N ASN A 55 -19.58 -9.43 1.65
CA ASN A 55 -20.72 -8.71 1.08
C ASN A 55 -22.00 -8.93 1.93
N GLY A 56 -22.27 -10.17 2.33
CA GLY A 56 -23.39 -10.49 3.21
C GLY A 56 -23.30 -9.84 4.59
N VAL A 57 -22.10 -9.67 5.14
CA VAL A 57 -21.88 -8.94 6.41
C VAL A 57 -22.29 -7.47 6.25
N TYR A 58 -21.83 -6.78 5.19
CA TYR A 58 -22.19 -5.37 4.96
C TYR A 58 -23.67 -5.17 4.68
N GLU A 59 -24.31 -6.06 3.91
CA GLU A 59 -25.75 -6.03 3.71
C GLU A 59 -26.52 -6.20 5.02
N GLY A 60 -26.06 -7.10 5.90
CA GLY A 60 -26.59 -7.27 7.24
C GLY A 60 -26.43 -6.03 8.12
N LEU A 61 -25.27 -5.35 8.06
CA LEU A 61 -25.03 -4.11 8.80
C LEU A 61 -25.97 -2.98 8.34
N LEU A 62 -26.17 -2.82 7.03
CA LEU A 62 -27.09 -1.82 6.47
C LEU A 62 -28.54 -2.09 6.89
N SER A 63 -28.99 -3.34 6.72
CA SER A 63 -30.34 -3.76 7.10
C SER A 63 -30.59 -3.60 8.60
N GLY A 64 -29.64 -4.02 9.44
CA GLY A 64 -29.72 -3.88 10.90
C GLY A 64 -29.77 -2.42 11.38
N ALA A 65 -29.21 -1.49 10.60
CA ALA A 65 -29.29 -0.05 10.85
C ALA A 65 -30.57 0.61 10.29
N GLY A 66 -31.47 -0.16 9.66
CA GLY A 66 -32.69 0.36 9.05
C GLY A 66 -32.48 1.08 7.71
N VAL A 67 -31.34 0.87 7.05
CA VAL A 67 -31.05 1.49 5.75
C VAL A 67 -31.90 0.86 4.65
N GLN A 68 -32.63 1.69 3.90
CA GLN A 68 -33.29 1.27 2.66
C GLN A 68 -32.25 1.12 1.55
N LEU A 69 -31.95 -0.13 1.17
CA LEU A 69 -31.05 -0.43 0.05
C LEU A 69 -31.82 -0.50 -1.26
N LEU A 70 -31.48 0.38 -2.20
CA LEU A 70 -32.00 0.35 -3.57
C LEU A 70 -30.89 -0.12 -4.52
N ARG A 71 -31.19 -1.17 -5.29
CA ARG A 71 -30.23 -1.76 -6.24
C ARG A 71 -30.51 -1.22 -7.63
N GLY A 72 -29.70 -0.28 -8.07
CA GLY A 72 -29.89 0.41 -9.33
C GLY A 72 -28.84 1.47 -9.59
N TRP A 73 -29.03 2.23 -10.67
CA TRP A 73 -28.19 3.35 -11.03
C TRP A 73 -28.84 4.66 -10.63
N ALA A 74 -28.16 5.42 -9.78
CA ALA A 74 -28.64 6.69 -9.27
C ALA A 74 -28.05 7.86 -10.04
N ARG A 75 -28.87 8.86 -10.36
CA ARG A 75 -28.45 10.16 -10.91
C ARG A 75 -29.15 11.30 -10.19
N LEU A 76 -28.46 12.42 -10.03
CA LEU A 76 -29.08 13.66 -9.59
C LEU A 76 -29.99 14.19 -10.71
N VAL A 77 -31.19 14.64 -10.36
CA VAL A 77 -32.10 15.30 -11.31
C VAL A 77 -32.37 16.76 -10.95
N ASP A 78 -32.24 17.11 -9.68
CA ASP A 78 -32.22 18.48 -9.16
C ASP A 78 -31.42 18.51 -7.83
N GLU A 79 -31.44 19.65 -7.13
CA GLU A 79 -30.70 19.85 -5.88
C GLU A 79 -31.10 18.88 -4.76
N HIS A 80 -32.31 18.35 -4.76
CA HIS A 80 -32.84 17.52 -3.67
C HIS A 80 -33.36 16.16 -4.13
N THR A 81 -33.37 15.87 -5.42
CA THR A 81 -33.97 14.68 -6.00
C THR A 81 -32.94 13.79 -6.68
N VAL A 82 -33.01 12.50 -6.36
CA VAL A 82 -32.26 11.42 -7.03
C VAL A 82 -33.25 10.53 -7.78
N GLU A 83 -32.95 10.22 -9.03
CA GLU A 83 -33.63 9.18 -9.79
C GLU A 83 -32.78 7.91 -9.77
N VAL A 84 -33.38 6.79 -9.39
CA VAL A 84 -32.74 5.48 -9.33
C VAL A 84 -33.42 4.56 -10.32
N GLU A 85 -32.66 4.10 -11.31
CA GLU A 85 -33.08 3.06 -12.25
C GLU A 85 -32.83 1.68 -11.63
N CYS A 86 -33.90 1.02 -11.20
CA CYS A 86 -33.87 -0.32 -10.60
C CYS A 86 -34.45 -1.38 -11.56
N GLU A 87 -34.18 -2.66 -11.28
CA GLU A 87 -34.94 -3.75 -11.91
C GLU A 87 -36.44 -3.62 -11.53
N GLY A 88 -37.26 -3.23 -12.50
CA GLY A 88 -38.71 -2.98 -12.31
C GLY A 88 -39.17 -1.55 -12.58
N GLY A 89 -38.25 -0.61 -12.85
CA GLY A 89 -38.57 0.77 -13.26
C GLY A 89 -37.77 1.83 -12.51
N GLY A 90 -37.88 3.09 -12.96
CA GLY A 90 -37.26 4.24 -12.32
C GLY A 90 -38.05 4.73 -11.10
N GLN A 91 -37.36 5.04 -10.01
CA GLN A 91 -37.94 5.65 -8.81
C GLN A 91 -37.27 7.00 -8.53
N ARG A 92 -38.05 8.03 -8.17
CA ARG A 92 -37.53 9.31 -7.70
C ARG A 92 -37.67 9.44 -6.19
N LEU A 93 -36.62 9.96 -5.56
CA LEU A 93 -36.50 10.12 -4.12
C LEU A 93 -36.01 11.53 -3.81
N THR A 94 -36.55 12.15 -2.77
CA THR A 94 -36.06 13.42 -2.25
C THR A 94 -35.29 13.23 -0.96
N ALA A 95 -34.26 14.03 -0.73
CA ALA A 95 -33.48 13.99 0.50
C ALA A 95 -33.02 15.40 0.91
N ARG A 96 -32.87 15.61 2.23
CA ARG A 96 -32.30 16.85 2.77
C ARG A 96 -30.81 16.97 2.44
N HIS A 97 -30.09 15.85 2.50
CA HIS A 97 -28.67 15.74 2.21
C HIS A 97 -28.45 14.56 1.26
N ILE A 98 -27.65 14.78 0.22
CA ILE A 98 -27.28 13.76 -0.76
C ILE A 98 -25.76 13.61 -0.73
N LEU A 99 -25.28 12.38 -0.52
CA LEU A 99 -23.85 12.07 -0.51
C LEU A 99 -23.48 11.25 -1.74
N LEU A 100 -22.56 11.77 -2.55
CA LEU A 100 -21.97 11.08 -3.68
C LEU A 100 -20.71 10.32 -3.24
N ALA A 101 -20.78 8.99 -3.28
CA ALA A 101 -19.69 8.10 -2.90
C ALA A 101 -19.50 6.96 -3.93
N THR A 102 -19.56 7.28 -5.22
CA THR A 102 -19.50 6.31 -6.34
C THR A 102 -18.09 5.77 -6.64
N GLY A 103 -17.08 6.25 -5.89
CA GLY A 103 -15.72 5.77 -5.94
C GLY A 103 -14.99 6.11 -7.24
N GLY A 104 -14.03 5.27 -7.61
CA GLY A 104 -13.27 5.39 -8.85
C GLY A 104 -13.30 4.11 -9.68
N HIS A 105 -12.78 4.20 -10.91
CA HIS A 105 -12.61 3.07 -11.82
C HIS A 105 -11.19 3.07 -12.43
N PRO A 106 -10.66 1.92 -12.88
CA PRO A 106 -9.35 1.88 -13.51
C PRO A 106 -9.29 2.78 -14.75
N THR A 107 -8.17 3.50 -14.90
CA THR A 107 -7.88 4.23 -16.14
C THR A 107 -7.79 3.24 -17.31
N PRO A 108 -8.62 3.37 -18.37
CA PRO A 108 -8.52 2.51 -19.53
C PRO A 108 -7.16 2.61 -20.20
N ALA A 109 -6.67 1.49 -20.72
CA ALA A 109 -5.52 1.47 -21.61
C ALA A 109 -5.84 2.26 -22.90
N THR A 110 -4.81 2.82 -23.52
CA THR A 110 -4.93 3.57 -24.77
C THR A 110 -3.82 3.16 -25.74
N GLY A 111 -4.04 3.40 -27.03
CA GLY A 111 -3.11 3.05 -28.10
C GLY A 111 -3.40 1.70 -28.77
N PRO A 112 -2.56 1.29 -29.74
CA PRO A 112 -2.78 0.07 -30.51
C PRO A 112 -2.82 -1.19 -29.64
N GLY A 113 -3.91 -1.96 -29.74
CA GLY A 113 -4.10 -3.19 -28.97
C GLY A 113 -4.49 -2.99 -27.49
N ALA A 114 -4.92 -1.79 -27.11
CA ALA A 114 -5.38 -1.48 -25.76
C ALA A 114 -6.52 -2.40 -25.29
N GLU A 115 -7.35 -2.90 -26.21
CA GLU A 115 -8.44 -3.84 -25.94
C GLU A 115 -7.95 -5.20 -25.40
N TRP A 116 -6.66 -5.53 -25.57
CA TRP A 116 -6.06 -6.76 -25.04
C TRP A 116 -5.50 -6.60 -23.62
N ALA A 117 -5.36 -5.35 -23.16
CA ALA A 117 -4.89 -5.06 -21.81
C ALA A 117 -6.02 -5.19 -20.80
N LEU A 118 -5.72 -5.87 -19.70
CA LEU A 118 -6.60 -6.05 -18.56
C LEU A 118 -6.44 -4.87 -17.59
N ASN A 119 -7.43 -4.69 -16.72
CA ASN A 119 -7.30 -3.82 -15.55
C ASN A 119 -7.27 -4.68 -14.27
N SER A 120 -7.11 -4.03 -13.11
CA SER A 120 -7.07 -4.69 -11.80
C SER A 120 -8.29 -5.56 -11.51
N ASP A 121 -9.47 -5.17 -12.01
CA ASP A 121 -10.74 -5.81 -11.68
C ASP A 121 -10.80 -7.23 -12.26
N ALA A 122 -10.15 -7.46 -13.40
CA ALA A 122 -10.15 -8.74 -14.10
C ALA A 122 -9.04 -9.70 -13.64
N MET A 123 -7.99 -9.20 -12.97
CA MET A 123 -6.76 -9.97 -12.73
C MET A 123 -6.98 -11.24 -11.92
N PHE A 124 -7.88 -11.17 -10.96
CA PHE A 124 -8.15 -12.27 -10.06
C PHE A 124 -9.11 -13.32 -10.64
N ASP A 125 -9.69 -13.08 -11.81
CA ASP A 125 -10.63 -13.99 -12.48
C ASP A 125 -10.04 -14.65 -13.73
N LEU A 126 -8.78 -14.36 -14.04
CA LEU A 126 -8.06 -14.94 -15.18
C LEU A 126 -8.13 -16.47 -15.18
N GLU A 127 -8.27 -17.06 -16.36
CA GLU A 127 -8.19 -18.49 -16.58
C GLU A 127 -7.55 -18.75 -17.95
N PRO A 128 -6.37 -19.38 -18.04
CA PRO A 128 -5.55 -19.93 -16.95
C PRO A 128 -4.74 -18.86 -16.18
N PHE A 129 -4.02 -19.29 -15.12
CA PHE A 129 -3.00 -18.45 -14.45
C PHE A 129 -1.89 -18.07 -15.46
N PRO A 130 -1.54 -16.78 -15.62
CA PRO A 130 -0.55 -16.35 -16.59
C PRO A 130 0.85 -16.78 -16.16
N LYS A 131 1.57 -17.53 -17.00
CA LYS A 131 2.98 -17.86 -16.77
C LYS A 131 3.87 -16.65 -17.01
N ARG A 132 3.47 -15.76 -17.92
CA ARG A 132 4.14 -14.48 -18.23
C ARG A 132 3.18 -13.33 -18.07
N LEU A 133 3.49 -12.41 -17.16
CA LEU A 133 2.67 -11.23 -16.90
C LEU A 133 3.48 -9.97 -17.17
N VAL A 134 2.95 -9.09 -18.02
CA VAL A 134 3.44 -7.72 -18.16
C VAL A 134 2.56 -6.80 -17.33
N VAL A 135 3.15 -6.00 -16.44
CA VAL A 135 2.45 -4.99 -15.63
C VAL A 135 2.87 -3.60 -16.07
N VAL A 136 1.94 -2.83 -16.62
CA VAL A 136 2.15 -1.43 -17.03
C VAL A 136 1.69 -0.52 -15.90
N GLY A 137 2.63 0.17 -15.26
CA GLY A 137 2.34 1.08 -14.15
C GLY A 137 3.35 0.97 -13.01
N ALA A 138 3.23 1.90 -12.07
CA ALA A 138 4.18 2.07 -10.97
C ALA A 138 3.52 2.47 -9.64
N GLY A 139 2.19 2.54 -9.58
CA GLY A 139 1.47 2.79 -8.33
C GLY A 139 1.36 1.54 -7.46
N TYR A 140 0.63 1.68 -6.36
CA TYR A 140 0.29 0.60 -5.40
C TYR A 140 -0.11 -0.69 -6.11
N ILE A 141 -1.20 -0.62 -6.89
CA ILE A 141 -1.77 -1.76 -7.62
C ILE A 141 -0.73 -2.44 -8.52
N ALA A 142 0.05 -1.67 -9.28
CA ALA A 142 1.05 -2.23 -10.18
C ALA A 142 2.14 -3.00 -9.42
N CYS A 143 2.66 -2.42 -8.33
CA CYS A 143 3.73 -3.04 -7.56
C CYS A 143 3.23 -4.28 -6.77
N GLU A 144 2.02 -4.20 -6.24
CA GLU A 144 1.36 -5.31 -5.52
C GLU A 144 1.10 -6.48 -6.47
N PHE A 145 0.46 -6.26 -7.62
CA PHE A 145 0.23 -7.33 -8.59
C PHE A 145 1.54 -7.91 -9.12
N ALA A 146 2.56 -7.08 -9.38
CA ALA A 146 3.87 -7.56 -9.78
C ALA A 146 4.49 -8.49 -8.72
N SER A 147 4.40 -8.10 -7.44
CA SER A 147 4.92 -8.91 -6.33
C SER A 147 4.13 -10.18 -6.06
N ILE A 148 2.79 -10.11 -6.13
CA ILE A 148 1.89 -11.25 -5.90
C ILE A 148 2.11 -12.29 -7.00
N PHE A 149 2.04 -11.90 -8.27
CA PHE A 149 2.13 -12.85 -9.37
C PHE A 149 3.54 -13.46 -9.50
N GLN A 150 4.59 -12.67 -9.25
CA GLN A 150 5.97 -13.20 -9.17
C GLN A 150 6.10 -14.23 -8.04
N GLY A 151 5.56 -13.93 -6.86
CA GLY A 151 5.60 -14.84 -5.70
C GLY A 151 4.78 -16.12 -5.90
N LEU A 152 3.74 -16.07 -6.73
CA LEU A 152 2.91 -17.23 -7.09
C LEU A 152 3.44 -18.02 -8.29
N GLY A 153 4.52 -17.58 -8.93
CA GLY A 153 5.24 -18.32 -9.96
C GLY A 153 5.12 -17.81 -11.39
N SER A 154 4.50 -16.65 -11.63
CA SER A 154 4.60 -15.97 -12.93
C SER A 154 6.00 -15.40 -13.13
N GLN A 155 6.45 -15.33 -14.38
CA GLN A 155 7.52 -14.43 -14.79
C GLN A 155 6.93 -13.04 -15.01
N VAL A 156 7.27 -12.08 -14.14
CA VAL A 156 6.72 -10.74 -14.19
C VAL A 156 7.71 -9.75 -14.81
N THR A 157 7.22 -8.96 -15.77
CA THR A 157 7.90 -7.76 -16.26
C THR A 157 7.06 -6.52 -15.96
N GLN A 158 7.55 -5.64 -15.09
CA GLN A 158 6.92 -4.37 -14.77
C GLN A 158 7.53 -3.24 -15.60
N LEU A 159 6.68 -2.43 -16.21
CA LEU A 159 7.05 -1.32 -17.09
C LEU A 159 6.54 -0.01 -16.51
N HIS A 160 7.42 0.99 -16.48
CA HIS A 160 7.05 2.35 -16.11
C HIS A 160 7.71 3.37 -17.01
N ARG A 161 6.92 4.36 -17.44
CA ARG A 161 7.36 5.46 -18.31
C ARG A 161 8.33 6.46 -17.65
N GLY A 162 8.36 6.50 -16.33
CA GLY A 162 9.19 7.42 -15.57
C GLY A 162 10.40 6.73 -14.91
N PRO A 163 11.24 7.50 -14.24
CA PRO A 163 12.51 7.02 -13.70
C PRO A 163 12.38 6.32 -12.34
N GLN A 164 11.16 6.17 -11.81
CA GLN A 164 10.95 5.70 -10.44
C GLN A 164 9.58 5.04 -10.26
N LEU A 165 9.52 3.99 -9.45
CA LEU A 165 8.24 3.47 -8.96
C LEU A 165 7.67 4.32 -7.82
N LEU A 166 6.37 4.17 -7.53
CA LEU A 166 5.71 4.75 -6.37
C LEU A 166 5.92 6.26 -6.23
N ARG A 167 5.67 7.01 -7.32
CA ARG A 167 5.73 8.49 -7.31
C ARG A 167 4.95 9.06 -6.11
N GLY A 168 5.60 9.93 -5.34
CA GLY A 168 5.04 10.54 -4.12
C GLY A 168 5.48 9.85 -2.83
N PHE A 169 6.10 8.68 -2.90
CA PHE A 169 6.82 8.08 -1.77
C PHE A 169 8.20 8.71 -1.62
N ASP A 170 8.80 8.52 -0.44
CA ASP A 170 10.21 8.80 -0.20
C ASP A 170 11.10 8.07 -1.22
N LYS A 171 12.04 8.79 -1.82
CA LYS A 171 12.80 8.23 -2.95
C LYS A 171 13.65 7.03 -2.57
N GLU A 172 14.22 7.06 -1.37
CA GLU A 172 15.06 5.98 -0.87
C GLU A 172 14.24 4.73 -0.62
N VAL A 173 13.04 4.89 -0.07
CA VAL A 173 12.05 3.82 0.16
C VAL A 173 11.66 3.14 -1.16
N ALA A 174 11.28 3.92 -2.17
CA ALA A 174 10.89 3.37 -3.47
C ALA A 174 12.05 2.66 -4.18
N ASN A 175 13.27 3.23 -4.14
CA ASN A 175 14.45 2.63 -4.75
C ASN A 175 14.87 1.33 -4.04
N PHE A 176 14.77 1.31 -2.71
CA PHE A 176 15.02 0.10 -1.93
C PHE A 176 14.04 -1.01 -2.27
N LEU A 177 12.73 -0.70 -2.36
CA LEU A 177 11.74 -1.68 -2.81
C LEU A 177 12.07 -2.24 -4.21
N ILE A 178 12.40 -1.38 -5.18
CA ILE A 178 12.75 -1.84 -6.54
C ILE A 178 13.91 -2.84 -6.50
N ALA A 179 14.94 -2.57 -5.67
CA ALA A 179 16.07 -3.47 -5.52
C ALA A 179 15.64 -4.83 -4.93
N GLU A 180 14.78 -4.84 -3.91
CA GLU A 180 14.25 -6.08 -3.31
C GLU A 180 13.33 -6.86 -4.27
N MET A 181 12.47 -6.17 -5.02
CA MET A 181 11.61 -6.80 -6.04
C MET A 181 12.45 -7.46 -7.15
N ARG A 182 13.54 -6.82 -7.59
CA ARG A 182 14.49 -7.38 -8.56
C ARG A 182 15.20 -8.62 -8.02
N LYS A 183 15.61 -8.63 -6.75
CA LYS A 183 16.19 -9.83 -6.10
C LYS A 183 15.22 -11.01 -6.08
N LYS A 184 13.91 -10.74 -6.07
CA LYS A 184 12.84 -11.76 -6.15
C LYS A 184 12.42 -12.11 -7.58
N GLY A 185 13.12 -11.57 -8.58
CA GLY A 185 12.97 -11.93 -9.98
C GLY A 185 11.96 -11.10 -10.76
N VAL A 186 11.40 -10.03 -10.20
CA VAL A 186 10.61 -9.08 -10.99
C VAL A 186 11.55 -8.31 -11.90
N THR A 187 11.33 -8.39 -13.22
CA THR A 187 12.04 -7.55 -14.19
C THR A 187 11.40 -6.18 -14.21
N VAL A 188 12.14 -5.11 -13.90
CA VAL A 188 11.61 -3.73 -13.88
C VAL A 188 12.31 -2.87 -14.93
N HIS A 189 11.55 -2.41 -15.93
CA HIS A 189 11.97 -1.42 -16.91
C HIS A 189 11.40 -0.04 -16.55
N LEU A 190 12.29 0.90 -16.30
CA LEU A 190 11.97 2.32 -16.10
C LEU A 190 12.19 3.07 -17.42
N ASP A 191 11.68 4.30 -17.50
CA ASP A 191 11.75 5.13 -18.70
C ASP A 191 11.29 4.41 -19.99
N THR A 192 10.39 3.44 -19.83
CA THR A 192 9.94 2.52 -20.88
C THR A 192 8.43 2.48 -20.92
N THR A 193 7.84 2.67 -22.11
CA THR A 193 6.39 2.53 -22.31
C THR A 193 6.08 1.43 -23.31
N ILE A 194 4.85 0.94 -23.26
CA ILE A 194 4.26 0.13 -24.31
C ILE A 194 3.89 1.01 -25.51
N THR A 195 4.12 0.51 -26.72
CA THR A 195 3.73 1.15 -27.99
C THR A 195 2.66 0.36 -28.76
N GLY A 196 2.47 -0.91 -28.42
CA GLY A 196 1.30 -1.67 -28.85
C GLY A 196 1.27 -3.11 -28.35
N VAL A 197 0.08 -3.70 -28.36
CA VAL A 197 -0.16 -5.13 -28.09
C VAL A 197 -0.75 -5.79 -29.33
N GLU A 198 -0.25 -6.96 -29.70
CA GLU A 198 -0.85 -7.80 -30.73
C GLU A 198 -1.14 -9.18 -30.15
N LYS A 199 -2.39 -9.65 -30.25
CA LYS A 199 -2.78 -10.97 -29.75
C LYS A 199 -2.72 -12.00 -30.88
N VAL A 200 -1.87 -13.02 -30.73
CA VAL A 200 -1.72 -14.14 -31.65
C VAL A 200 -2.08 -15.42 -30.89
N GLY A 201 -3.29 -15.93 -31.10
CA GLY A 201 -3.83 -17.05 -30.34
C GLY A 201 -3.94 -16.73 -28.84
N ALA A 202 -3.22 -17.48 -28.01
CA ALA A 202 -3.17 -17.29 -26.55
C ALA A 202 -2.04 -16.34 -26.08
N VAL A 203 -1.15 -15.91 -26.98
CA VAL A 203 0.02 -15.08 -26.64
C VAL A 203 -0.23 -13.63 -27.05
N GLN A 204 0.17 -12.70 -26.18
CA GLN A 204 0.21 -11.27 -26.45
C GLN A 204 1.65 -10.84 -26.73
N HIS A 205 1.90 -10.31 -27.92
CA HIS A 205 3.17 -9.69 -28.30
C HIS A 205 3.14 -8.20 -27.95
N VAL A 206 3.93 -7.83 -26.96
CA VAL A 206 4.02 -6.48 -26.42
C VAL A 206 5.23 -5.78 -27.04
N LYS A 207 5.01 -4.64 -27.70
CA LYS A 207 6.06 -3.79 -28.27
C LYS A 207 6.36 -2.65 -27.30
N LEU A 208 7.65 -2.43 -27.01
CA LEU A 208 8.10 -1.36 -26.13
C LEU A 208 8.64 -0.16 -26.92
N SER A 209 8.81 0.97 -26.24
CA SER A 209 9.33 2.22 -26.83
C SER A 209 10.80 2.16 -27.24
N ASP A 210 11.57 1.24 -26.67
CA ASP A 210 12.97 0.99 -27.02
C ASP A 210 13.14 -0.02 -28.17
N GLY A 211 12.04 -0.51 -28.75
CA GLY A 211 12.03 -1.53 -29.80
C GLY A 211 12.03 -2.97 -29.29
N THR A 212 12.17 -3.20 -27.98
CA THR A 212 12.07 -4.53 -27.37
C THR A 212 10.69 -5.14 -27.60
N LYS A 213 10.65 -6.44 -27.85
CA LYS A 213 9.42 -7.23 -27.95
C LYS A 213 9.36 -8.24 -26.81
N LEU A 214 8.25 -8.25 -26.08
CA LEU A 214 7.98 -9.22 -25.03
C LEU A 214 6.82 -10.12 -25.46
N GLU A 215 6.81 -11.35 -24.96
CA GLU A 215 5.65 -12.22 -25.03
C GLU A 215 5.03 -12.33 -23.64
N ALA A 216 3.71 -12.18 -23.58
CA ALA A 216 2.96 -12.25 -22.34
C ALA A 216 1.72 -13.13 -22.53
N ASP A 217 1.26 -13.76 -21.46
CA ASP A 217 -0.02 -14.45 -21.44
C ASP A 217 -1.13 -13.46 -21.01
N ALA A 218 -0.76 -12.46 -20.20
CA ALA A 218 -1.61 -11.37 -19.77
C ALA A 218 -0.83 -10.05 -19.68
N VAL A 219 -1.51 -8.94 -19.99
CA VAL A 219 -1.00 -7.58 -19.79
C VAL A 219 -1.94 -6.86 -18.84
N LEU A 220 -1.43 -6.44 -17.67
CA LEU A 220 -2.15 -5.61 -16.71
C LEU A 220 -1.82 -4.13 -16.95
N HIS A 221 -2.84 -3.32 -17.21
CA HIS A 221 -2.74 -1.87 -17.22
C HIS A 221 -3.17 -1.29 -15.87
N ALA A 222 -2.19 -0.93 -15.05
CA ALA A 222 -2.36 -0.41 -13.68
C ALA A 222 -1.74 1.00 -13.55
N THR A 223 -2.12 1.90 -14.45
CA THR A 223 -1.54 3.27 -14.56
C THR A 223 -2.24 4.32 -13.70
N GLY A 224 -3.39 3.98 -13.12
CA GLY A 224 -4.13 4.86 -12.24
C GLY A 224 -5.62 4.53 -12.19
N ARG A 225 -6.36 5.30 -11.39
CA ARG A 225 -7.81 5.26 -11.28
C ARG A 225 -8.35 6.67 -11.51
N ARG A 226 -9.58 6.77 -12.02
CA ARG A 226 -10.30 8.03 -12.21
C ARG A 226 -11.59 8.03 -11.41
N ALA A 227 -12.00 9.20 -10.96
CA ALA A 227 -13.27 9.42 -10.28
C ALA A 227 -14.43 8.93 -11.17
N ARG A 228 -15.41 8.24 -10.58
CA ARG A 228 -16.56 7.68 -11.31
C ARG A 228 -17.72 8.68 -11.33
N THR A 229 -17.60 9.68 -12.18
CA THR A 229 -18.52 10.83 -12.29
C THR A 229 -19.53 10.74 -13.44
N GLU A 230 -19.32 9.81 -14.36
CA GLU A 230 -20.18 9.58 -15.53
C GLU A 230 -21.60 9.19 -15.09
N GLY A 231 -22.61 9.80 -15.72
CA GLY A 231 -24.02 9.49 -15.49
C GLY A 231 -24.61 10.01 -14.17
N LEU A 232 -23.85 10.76 -13.35
CA LEU A 232 -24.33 11.23 -12.05
C LEU A 232 -25.26 12.46 -12.10
N GLY A 233 -25.47 13.07 -13.27
CA GLY A 233 -26.27 14.30 -13.40
C GLY A 233 -25.55 15.59 -12.99
N LEU A 234 -24.22 15.53 -12.83
CA LEU A 234 -23.41 16.65 -12.31
C LEU A 234 -23.38 17.83 -13.28
N ALA A 235 -23.19 17.58 -14.57
CA ALA A 235 -23.07 18.62 -15.59
C ALA A 235 -24.40 19.37 -15.78
N GLU A 236 -25.52 18.66 -15.71
CA GLU A 236 -26.88 19.18 -15.82
C GLU A 236 -27.22 20.15 -14.67
N LEU A 237 -26.63 19.92 -13.49
CA LEU A 237 -26.72 20.84 -12.35
C LEU A 237 -25.56 21.87 -12.32
N GLY A 238 -24.79 21.94 -13.41
CA GLY A 238 -23.69 22.87 -13.63
C GLY A 238 -22.46 22.63 -12.75
N ILE A 239 -22.29 21.45 -12.16
CA ILE A 239 -21.06 21.09 -11.43
C ILE A 239 -19.98 20.80 -12.46
N THR A 240 -19.03 21.72 -12.60
CA THR A 240 -17.83 21.52 -13.43
C THR A 240 -16.82 20.68 -12.66
N LEU A 241 -16.35 19.58 -13.24
CA LEU A 241 -15.34 18.71 -12.65
C LEU A 241 -13.95 19.39 -12.67
N ASN A 242 -13.07 18.96 -11.76
CA ASN A 242 -11.66 19.32 -11.79
C ASN A 242 -10.96 18.74 -13.05
N PRO A 243 -9.77 19.24 -13.45
CA PRO A 243 -9.06 18.76 -14.63
C PRO A 243 -8.74 17.25 -14.63
N ASP A 244 -8.66 16.63 -13.46
CA ASP A 244 -8.44 15.19 -13.28
C ASP A 244 -9.74 14.35 -13.29
N GLY A 245 -10.90 15.01 -13.46
CA GLY A 245 -12.22 14.40 -13.48
C GLY A 245 -12.87 14.25 -12.10
N SER A 246 -12.24 14.72 -11.02
CA SER A 246 -12.81 14.69 -9.67
C SER A 246 -13.89 15.75 -9.45
N VAL A 247 -14.78 15.51 -8.48
CA VAL A 247 -15.82 16.47 -8.07
C VAL A 247 -15.21 17.52 -7.15
N PRO A 248 -15.33 18.83 -7.45
CA PRO A 248 -14.86 19.87 -6.55
C PRO A 248 -15.74 19.93 -5.31
N VAL A 249 -15.08 19.96 -4.15
CA VAL A 249 -15.71 20.14 -2.84
C VAL A 249 -14.90 21.13 -2.01
N ASP A 250 -15.57 21.75 -1.04
CA ASP A 250 -14.92 22.58 -0.04
C ASP A 250 -14.23 21.75 1.08
N GLU A 251 -13.78 22.42 2.14
CA GLU A 251 -13.15 21.79 3.30
C GLU A 251 -14.13 20.92 4.13
N HIS A 252 -15.43 21.11 3.94
CA HIS A 252 -16.52 20.36 4.58
C HIS A 252 -17.11 19.26 3.67
N LEU A 253 -16.46 18.96 2.54
CA LEU A 253 -16.89 17.95 1.57
C LEU A 253 -18.18 18.31 0.83
N GLN A 254 -18.60 19.58 0.89
CA GLN A 254 -19.79 20.10 0.24
C GLN A 254 -19.46 20.51 -1.20
N THR A 255 -20.33 20.16 -2.15
CA THR A 255 -20.22 20.66 -3.52
C THR A 255 -20.74 22.10 -3.61
N LYS A 256 -20.74 22.72 -4.80
CA LYS A 256 -21.39 24.03 -4.98
C LYS A 256 -22.91 24.03 -4.71
N ILE A 257 -23.54 22.86 -4.65
CA ILE A 257 -24.97 22.70 -4.33
C ILE A 257 -25.09 22.38 -2.83
N PRO A 258 -25.74 23.21 -2.01
CA PRO A 258 -25.69 23.08 -0.55
C PRO A 258 -26.19 21.75 0.03
N SER A 259 -27.08 21.07 -0.68
CA SER A 259 -27.64 19.76 -0.32
C SER A 259 -26.78 18.57 -0.75
N VAL A 260 -25.78 18.78 -1.63
CA VAL A 260 -25.00 17.71 -2.26
C VAL A 260 -23.55 17.74 -1.77
N TYR A 261 -23.07 16.59 -1.32
CA TYR A 261 -21.74 16.34 -0.78
C TYR A 261 -21.04 15.26 -1.60
N ALA A 262 -19.72 15.22 -1.60
CA ALA A 262 -18.94 14.17 -2.25
C ALA A 262 -17.71 13.79 -1.43
N LEU A 263 -17.32 12.51 -1.45
CA LEU A 263 -16.14 12.01 -0.73
C LEU A 263 -15.46 10.81 -1.40
N GLY A 264 -14.34 10.38 -0.82
CA GLY A 264 -13.55 9.23 -1.26
C GLY A 264 -12.81 9.49 -2.57
N ASP A 265 -12.64 8.44 -3.38
CA ASP A 265 -11.99 8.52 -4.69
C ASP A 265 -12.63 9.58 -5.61
N LEU A 266 -13.89 9.96 -5.36
CA LEU A 266 -14.65 10.88 -6.20
C LEU A 266 -14.11 12.33 -6.16
N ILE A 267 -13.45 12.73 -5.06
CA ILE A 267 -12.98 14.11 -4.84
C ILE A 267 -11.48 14.31 -5.09
N GLY A 268 -10.77 13.30 -5.62
CA GLY A 268 -9.39 13.46 -6.09
C GLY A 268 -8.34 13.69 -4.98
N ARG A 269 -8.68 13.43 -3.71
CA ARG A 269 -7.73 13.49 -2.58
C ARG A 269 -6.94 12.17 -2.47
N LYS A 270 -6.86 11.55 -1.28
CA LYS A 270 -6.21 10.24 -1.11
C LYS A 270 -7.22 9.10 -1.29
N ALA A 271 -7.07 8.35 -2.38
CA ALA A 271 -7.89 7.18 -2.72
C ALA A 271 -7.57 5.95 -1.84
N LEU A 272 -7.93 6.04 -0.55
CA LEU A 272 -7.74 4.98 0.45
C LEU A 272 -9.04 4.74 1.22
N THR A 273 -9.40 3.49 1.46
CA THR A 273 -10.63 3.13 2.18
C THR A 273 -10.74 3.79 3.56
N PRO A 274 -9.70 3.82 4.43
CA PRO A 274 -9.79 4.48 5.72
C PRO A 274 -10.00 5.99 5.63
N VAL A 275 -9.53 6.62 4.55
CA VAL A 275 -9.73 8.06 4.30
C VAL A 275 -11.19 8.32 3.95
N ALA A 276 -11.79 7.57 3.03
CA ALA A 276 -13.21 7.71 2.69
C ALA A 276 -14.12 7.46 3.90
N LEU A 277 -13.76 6.50 4.76
CA LEU A 277 -14.47 6.27 6.02
C LEU A 277 -14.33 7.46 6.98
N ALA A 278 -13.13 8.02 7.14
CA ALA A 278 -12.92 9.20 7.98
C ALA A 278 -13.68 10.43 7.46
N GLU A 279 -13.69 10.65 6.13
CA GLU A 279 -14.47 11.67 5.43
C GLU A 279 -15.96 11.51 5.72
N ALA A 280 -16.49 10.29 5.59
CA ALA A 280 -17.90 10.03 5.85
C ALA A 280 -18.25 10.30 7.32
N MET A 281 -17.41 9.85 8.24
CA MET A 281 -17.65 10.03 9.67
C MET A 281 -17.53 11.50 10.11
N TYR A 282 -16.58 12.24 9.54
CA TYR A 282 -16.48 13.68 9.75
C TYR A 282 -17.74 14.40 9.22
N LEU A 283 -18.18 14.07 8.00
CA LEU A 283 -19.38 14.66 7.41
C LEU A 283 -20.64 14.37 8.24
N VAL A 284 -20.80 13.14 8.74
CA VAL A 284 -21.93 12.77 9.61
C VAL A 284 -21.95 13.65 10.87
N ASP A 285 -20.81 13.86 11.52
CA ASP A 285 -20.73 14.73 12.70
C ASP A 285 -21.09 16.19 12.36
N GLN A 286 -20.70 16.69 11.18
CA GLN A 286 -21.04 18.05 10.74
C GLN A 286 -22.54 18.22 10.45
N LEU A 287 -23.17 17.22 9.82
CA LEU A 287 -24.57 17.32 9.39
C LEU A 287 -25.57 16.96 10.49
N LEU A 288 -25.25 15.97 11.32
CA LEU A 288 -26.18 15.37 12.28
C LEU A 288 -25.77 15.57 13.74
N GLY A 289 -24.61 16.19 13.98
CA GLY A 289 -24.00 16.28 15.31
C GLY A 289 -23.20 15.03 15.65
N HIS A 290 -22.30 15.16 16.61
CA HIS A 290 -21.51 14.04 17.12
C HIS A 290 -22.32 13.20 18.11
N ALA A 291 -22.00 11.91 18.20
CA ALA A 291 -22.63 11.01 19.15
C ALA A 291 -22.41 11.47 20.60
N GLU A 292 -23.44 11.31 21.44
CA GLU A 292 -23.39 11.67 22.86
C GLU A 292 -22.19 11.04 23.57
N GLY A 293 -21.49 11.83 24.38
CA GLY A 293 -20.29 11.41 25.10
C GLY A 293 -19.02 11.29 24.24
N LYS A 294 -19.06 11.65 22.95
CA LYS A 294 -17.87 11.69 22.09
C LYS A 294 -17.47 13.14 21.77
N SER A 295 -16.19 13.37 21.56
CA SER A 295 -15.72 14.65 21.01
C SER A 295 -16.02 14.72 19.51
N PRO A 296 -16.27 15.92 18.96
CA PRO A 296 -16.44 16.08 17.51
C PRO A 296 -15.18 15.66 16.78
N ARG A 297 -15.35 14.94 15.66
CA ARG A 297 -14.22 14.61 14.79
C ARG A 297 -13.61 15.87 14.21
N GLN A 298 -12.28 15.89 14.20
CA GLN A 298 -11.51 16.96 13.59
C GLN A 298 -11.49 16.80 12.07
N PRO A 299 -11.24 17.89 11.33
CA PRO A 299 -10.92 17.81 9.90
C PRO A 299 -9.77 16.84 9.65
N ILE A 300 -9.80 16.21 8.47
CA ILE A 300 -8.81 15.19 8.12
C ILE A 300 -7.48 15.86 7.79
N ASP A 301 -6.45 15.50 8.55
CA ASP A 301 -5.07 15.81 8.20
C ASP A 301 -4.56 14.80 7.17
N TYR A 302 -4.59 15.20 5.90
CA TYR A 302 -4.11 14.36 4.81
C TYR A 302 -2.59 14.14 4.84
N ASP A 303 -1.79 14.95 5.54
CA ASP A 303 -0.34 14.73 5.63
C ASP A 303 -0.02 13.54 6.55
N LEU A 304 -0.91 13.24 7.51
CA LEU A 304 -0.71 12.21 8.54
C LEU A 304 -1.47 10.91 8.28
N VAL A 305 -2.01 10.72 7.07
CA VAL A 305 -2.66 9.45 6.68
C VAL A 305 -1.59 8.36 6.53
N PRO A 306 -1.58 7.31 7.38
CA PRO A 306 -0.70 6.17 7.18
C PRO A 306 -1.17 5.34 5.98
N THR A 307 -0.23 4.71 5.29
CA THR A 307 -0.52 3.85 4.15
C THR A 307 0.53 2.74 4.01
N ALA A 308 0.14 1.68 3.31
CA ALA A 308 0.99 0.53 3.05
C ALA A 308 0.91 0.12 1.57
N VAL A 309 2.00 -0.48 1.08
CA VAL A 309 2.03 -1.14 -0.24
C VAL A 309 2.38 -2.61 0.01
N PHE A 310 1.46 -3.53 -0.30
CA PHE A 310 1.60 -4.96 -0.01
C PHE A 310 2.42 -5.69 -1.08
N THR A 311 3.62 -5.17 -1.29
CA THR A 311 4.68 -5.77 -2.10
C THR A 311 5.48 -6.76 -1.27
N HIS A 312 6.42 -7.47 -1.89
CA HIS A 312 7.30 -8.37 -1.16
C HIS A 312 8.74 -7.85 -1.23
N PRO A 313 9.32 -7.25 -0.16
CA PRO A 313 8.72 -6.96 1.15
C PRO A 313 7.72 -5.80 1.14
N ASN A 314 6.92 -5.67 2.20
CA ASN A 314 5.90 -4.62 2.31
C ASN A 314 6.54 -3.23 2.49
N ILE A 315 5.81 -2.18 2.11
CA ILE A 315 6.07 -0.81 2.56
C ILE A 315 5.02 -0.40 3.58
N GLY A 316 5.42 0.31 4.62
CA GLY A 316 4.56 1.14 5.45
C GLY A 316 5.13 2.54 5.53
N THR A 317 4.27 3.56 5.48
CA THR A 317 4.69 4.97 5.60
C THR A 317 3.60 5.83 6.23
N VAL A 318 4.02 6.85 6.97
CA VAL A 318 3.17 7.92 7.52
C VAL A 318 3.95 9.24 7.54
N GLY A 319 3.27 10.35 7.31
CA GLY A 319 3.89 11.67 7.24
C GLY A 319 4.55 11.96 5.89
N LEU A 320 5.51 12.87 5.91
CA LEU A 320 6.16 13.39 4.70
C LEU A 320 7.30 12.50 4.21
N SER A 321 7.57 12.53 2.91
CA SER A 321 8.86 12.06 2.37
C SER A 321 9.99 12.99 2.76
N GLU A 322 11.25 12.56 2.62
CA GLU A 322 12.41 13.45 2.85
C GLU A 322 12.35 14.69 1.95
N GLU A 323 11.96 14.52 0.70
CA GLU A 323 11.86 15.63 -0.26
C GLU A 323 10.82 16.66 0.18
N ALA A 324 9.62 16.20 0.57
CA ALA A 324 8.54 17.08 1.01
C ALA A 324 8.83 17.70 2.39
N ALA A 325 9.47 16.95 3.28
CA ALA A 325 9.88 17.46 4.59
C ALA A 325 10.92 18.58 4.45
N ARG A 326 11.91 18.42 3.55
CA ARG A 326 12.90 19.46 3.28
C ARG A 326 12.27 20.71 2.66
N GLU A 327 11.32 20.54 1.75
CA GLU A 327 10.57 21.66 1.16
C GLU A 327 9.76 22.43 2.22
N LYS A 328 9.11 21.71 3.15
CA LYS A 328 8.24 22.31 4.18
C LYS A 328 9.01 22.93 5.35
N TYR A 329 10.08 22.30 5.83
CA TYR A 329 10.78 22.68 7.06
C TYR A 329 12.18 23.26 6.84
N GLY A 330 12.73 23.16 5.63
CA GLY A 330 14.08 23.60 5.29
C GLY A 330 15.17 22.66 5.81
N ARG A 331 15.27 22.46 7.14
CA ARG A 331 16.27 21.61 7.78
C ARG A 331 15.64 20.36 8.40
N VAL A 332 16.06 19.18 7.94
CA VAL A 332 15.52 17.90 8.43
C VAL A 332 16.66 16.97 8.83
N ARG A 333 16.58 16.40 10.03
CA ARG A 333 17.45 15.31 10.49
C ARG A 333 16.91 13.98 9.99
N VAL A 334 17.74 13.22 9.30
CA VAL A 334 17.39 11.91 8.74
C VAL A 334 18.07 10.81 9.54
N TYR A 335 17.28 9.93 10.14
CA TYR A 335 17.76 8.70 10.77
C TYR A 335 17.39 7.51 9.89
N ARG A 336 18.30 6.56 9.76
CA ARG A 336 18.17 5.44 8.82
C ARG A 336 18.80 4.18 9.42
N ALA A 337 18.10 3.06 9.32
CA ALA A 337 18.67 1.74 9.55
C ALA A 337 18.40 0.83 8.35
N GLU A 338 19.37 -0.02 8.04
CA GLU A 338 19.21 -1.08 7.05
C GLU A 338 19.86 -2.36 7.55
N PHE A 339 19.06 -3.41 7.70
CA PHE A 339 19.52 -4.65 8.32
C PHE A 339 18.85 -5.87 7.68
N LYS A 340 19.38 -7.05 7.98
CA LYS A 340 18.77 -8.33 7.62
C LYS A 340 18.00 -8.84 8.84
N ALA A 341 16.68 -9.04 8.70
CA ALA A 341 15.87 -9.55 9.80
C ALA A 341 16.43 -10.88 10.33
N LEU A 342 16.39 -11.10 11.65
CA LEU A 342 17.00 -12.27 12.29
C LEU A 342 16.46 -13.59 11.72
N GLN A 343 15.16 -13.68 11.43
CA GLN A 343 14.58 -14.87 10.79
C GLN A 343 15.24 -15.23 9.45
N HIS A 344 15.76 -14.23 8.73
CA HIS A 344 16.44 -14.45 7.45
C HIS A 344 17.89 -14.89 7.63
N THR A 345 18.50 -14.79 8.82
CA THR A 345 19.86 -15.32 9.04
C THR A 345 19.89 -16.85 9.06
N LEU A 346 18.74 -17.47 9.32
CA LEU A 346 18.56 -18.93 9.32
C LEU A 346 18.01 -19.46 7.98
N SER A 347 17.48 -18.58 7.13
CA SER A 347 16.98 -18.92 5.80
C SER A 347 17.97 -18.51 4.71
N GLU A 348 17.73 -18.98 3.49
CA GLU A 348 18.49 -18.55 2.30
C GLU A 348 18.05 -17.17 1.80
N SER A 349 17.06 -16.53 2.45
CA SER A 349 16.57 -15.22 2.06
C SER A 349 17.67 -14.17 2.14
N THR A 350 17.83 -13.40 1.07
CA THR A 350 18.71 -12.21 1.02
C THR A 350 17.95 -10.91 1.24
N GLU A 351 16.66 -11.02 1.59
CA GLU A 351 15.79 -9.88 1.83
C GLU A 351 16.33 -8.99 2.96
N ARG A 352 16.29 -7.67 2.73
CA ARG A 352 16.70 -6.66 3.70
C ARG A 352 15.52 -5.80 4.14
N THR A 353 15.65 -5.19 5.31
CA THR A 353 14.71 -4.22 5.86
C THR A 353 15.35 -2.84 5.84
N LEU A 354 14.60 -1.83 5.42
CA LEU A 354 14.94 -0.42 5.50
C LEU A 354 13.97 0.26 6.47
N MET A 355 14.50 1.09 7.36
CA MET A 355 13.71 1.97 8.22
C MET A 355 14.28 3.38 8.17
N LYS A 356 13.39 4.37 8.16
CA LYS A 356 13.75 5.77 8.03
C LYS A 356 12.83 6.65 8.87
N LEU A 357 13.43 7.56 9.63
CA LEU A 357 12.75 8.54 10.47
C LEU A 357 13.20 9.94 10.06
N LEU A 358 12.24 10.82 9.84
CA LEU A 358 12.46 12.22 9.45
C LEU A 358 12.04 13.13 10.57
N VAL A 359 12.96 13.97 11.02
CA VAL A 359 12.75 14.83 12.19
C VAL A 359 12.99 16.27 11.78
N ASP A 360 12.02 17.14 12.03
CA ASP A 360 12.22 18.58 11.89
C ASP A 360 13.31 19.06 12.87
N ASP A 361 14.32 19.75 12.36
CA ASP A 361 15.47 20.19 13.14
C ASP A 361 15.06 21.22 14.19
N ALA A 362 14.09 22.09 13.89
CA ALA A 362 13.68 23.18 14.76
C ALA A 362 12.81 22.73 15.93
N SER A 363 11.81 21.89 15.67
CA SER A 363 10.83 21.47 16.69
C SER A 363 11.12 20.12 17.35
N ASP A 364 12.11 19.37 16.85
CA ASP A 364 12.37 17.97 17.21
C ASP A 364 11.21 17.01 16.89
N ARG A 365 10.16 17.46 16.20
CA ARG A 365 9.01 16.61 15.84
C ARG A 365 9.39 15.58 14.79
N VAL A 366 8.89 14.36 14.95
CA VAL A 366 8.92 13.36 13.88
C VAL A 366 7.86 13.73 12.85
N VAL A 367 8.29 14.02 11.62
CA VAL A 367 7.43 14.52 10.52
C VAL A 367 7.24 13.50 9.40
N GLY A 368 8.00 12.40 9.43
CA GLY A 368 7.86 11.31 8.47
C GLY A 368 8.50 10.03 9.00
N MET A 369 7.88 8.90 8.71
CA MET A 369 8.32 7.60 9.17
C MET A 369 8.03 6.56 8.10
N HIS A 370 9.06 5.82 7.70
CA HIS A 370 8.99 4.92 6.56
C HIS A 370 9.68 3.59 6.87
N MET A 371 9.06 2.50 6.45
CA MET A 371 9.59 1.14 6.59
C MET A 371 9.39 0.35 5.31
N VAL A 372 10.42 -0.36 4.87
CA VAL A 372 10.34 -1.42 3.87
C VAL A 372 10.79 -2.71 4.53
N GLY A 373 9.92 -3.67 4.69
CA GLY A 373 10.21 -4.90 5.42
C GLY A 373 8.97 -5.72 5.75
N VAL A 374 9.19 -6.81 6.47
CA VAL A 374 8.12 -7.66 6.98
C VAL A 374 7.26 -6.85 7.97
N ASP A 375 5.94 -6.98 7.87
CA ASP A 375 4.94 -6.33 8.74
C ASP A 375 5.02 -4.79 8.78
N ALA A 376 5.59 -4.16 7.76
CA ALA A 376 5.80 -2.70 7.73
C ALA A 376 4.52 -1.89 7.94
N GLY A 377 3.39 -2.34 7.38
CA GLY A 377 2.09 -1.71 7.57
C GLY A 377 1.61 -1.71 9.03
N ASP A 378 1.76 -2.84 9.73
CA ASP A 378 1.36 -3.00 11.12
C ASP A 378 2.24 -2.17 12.07
N VAL A 379 3.56 -2.20 11.84
CA VAL A 379 4.52 -1.39 12.61
C VAL A 379 4.20 0.09 12.45
N ILE A 380 4.02 0.57 11.21
CA ILE A 380 3.74 1.98 10.95
C ILE A 380 2.38 2.40 11.49
N GLN A 381 1.36 1.55 11.43
CA GLN A 381 0.05 1.83 12.03
C GLN A 381 0.17 2.10 13.54
N GLY A 382 1.01 1.34 14.26
CA GLY A 382 1.28 1.57 15.68
C GLY A 382 1.93 2.94 15.96
N PHE A 383 2.88 3.35 15.12
CA PHE A 383 3.56 4.65 15.27
C PHE A 383 2.80 5.84 14.67
N ALA A 384 1.84 5.63 13.77
CA ALA A 384 1.05 6.72 13.19
C ALA A 384 0.34 7.56 14.27
N VAL A 385 -0.07 6.92 15.38
CA VAL A 385 -0.65 7.59 16.55
C VAL A 385 0.35 8.57 17.18
N ALA A 386 1.64 8.22 17.24
CA ALA A 386 2.69 9.10 17.75
C ALA A 386 2.88 10.34 16.87
N LEU A 387 2.82 10.18 15.54
CA LEU A 387 2.91 11.32 14.62
C LEU A 387 1.65 12.19 14.70
N GLN A 388 0.45 11.59 14.83
CA GLN A 388 -0.80 12.32 15.08
C GLN A 388 -0.73 13.16 16.37
N GLY A 389 -0.05 12.65 17.40
CA GLY A 389 0.22 13.36 18.65
C GLY A 389 1.35 14.40 18.56
N GLY A 390 2.02 14.55 17.42
CA GLY A 390 3.15 15.47 17.24
C GLY A 390 4.35 15.15 18.12
N LEU A 391 4.61 13.87 18.40
CA LEU A 391 5.68 13.46 19.30
C LEU A 391 7.08 13.77 18.73
N THR A 392 8.00 14.11 19.63
CA THR A 392 9.37 14.49 19.29
C THR A 392 10.31 13.29 19.26
N LYS A 393 11.46 13.43 18.61
CA LYS A 393 12.52 12.42 18.59
C LYS A 393 12.99 12.06 19.99
N ALA A 394 13.03 13.03 20.92
CA ALA A 394 13.31 12.75 22.33
C ALA A 394 12.31 11.75 22.97
N VAL A 395 11.04 11.73 22.54
CA VAL A 395 10.06 10.74 23.01
C VAL A 395 10.37 9.35 22.47
N PHE A 396 10.73 9.26 21.19
CA PHE A 396 11.18 8.00 20.59
C PHE A 396 12.43 7.50 21.32
N ASP A 397 13.36 8.40 21.68
CA ASP A 397 14.62 8.00 22.29
C ASP A 397 14.50 7.46 23.72
N ARG A 398 13.57 8.00 24.51
CA ARG A 398 13.29 7.50 25.86
C ARG A 398 12.41 6.24 25.89
N THR A 399 11.80 5.88 24.76
CA THR A 399 10.93 4.69 24.67
C THR A 399 11.80 3.44 24.62
N LEU A 400 11.50 2.46 25.47
CA LEU A 400 12.22 1.19 25.52
C LEU A 400 11.80 0.29 24.35
N GLY A 401 12.79 -0.33 23.70
CA GLY A 401 12.57 -1.30 22.64
C GLY A 401 12.07 -2.65 23.16
N ILE A 402 11.31 -3.36 22.32
CA ILE A 402 10.95 -4.77 22.53
C ILE A 402 11.96 -5.63 21.77
N HIS A 403 12.72 -6.47 22.49
CA HIS A 403 13.80 -7.24 21.89
C HIS A 403 13.51 -8.75 21.88
N PRO A 404 13.70 -9.47 20.74
CA PRO A 404 14.05 -8.95 19.42
C PRO A 404 12.81 -8.58 18.58
N THR A 405 12.78 -7.37 17.99
CA THR A 405 11.78 -6.97 16.98
C THR A 405 12.40 -6.06 15.91
N GLY A 406 11.80 -5.97 14.72
CA GLY A 406 12.20 -4.93 13.77
C GLY A 406 11.86 -3.52 14.26
N ALA A 407 10.71 -3.38 14.92
CA ALA A 407 10.19 -2.08 15.37
C ALA A 407 11.07 -1.39 16.44
N GLU A 408 11.88 -2.14 17.20
CA GLU A 408 12.78 -1.56 18.21
C GLU A 408 13.78 -0.58 17.58
N GLU A 409 14.16 -0.78 16.32
CA GLU A 409 15.09 0.11 15.60
C GLU A 409 14.59 1.56 15.55
N PHE A 410 13.28 1.79 15.41
CA PHE A 410 12.74 3.15 15.40
C PHE A 410 12.92 3.92 16.71
N VAL A 411 13.09 3.21 17.83
CA VAL A 411 13.32 3.80 19.16
C VAL A 411 14.77 3.69 19.61
N THR A 412 15.68 3.17 18.77
CA THR A 412 17.11 3.03 19.07
C THR A 412 18.05 3.73 18.07
N MET A 413 17.54 4.34 16.99
CA MET A 413 18.34 5.19 16.09
C MET A 413 18.80 6.50 16.80
N ARG A 414 19.99 6.50 17.40
CA ARG A 414 20.51 7.65 18.18
C ARG A 414 21.21 8.72 17.35
N GLU A 415 21.86 8.33 16.26
CA GLU A 415 22.66 9.23 15.44
C GLU A 415 21.97 9.49 14.11
N ALA A 416 21.82 10.77 13.75
CA ALA A 416 21.32 11.14 12.43
C ALA A 416 22.37 10.77 11.38
N LEU A 417 21.94 10.10 10.32
CA LEU A 417 22.79 9.80 9.17
C LEU A 417 23.21 11.09 8.45
N ARG A 418 22.29 12.05 8.35
CA ARG A 418 22.50 13.36 7.72
C ARG A 418 21.51 14.40 8.24
N VAL A 419 21.86 15.66 8.04
CA VAL A 419 20.96 16.82 8.11
C VAL A 419 20.86 17.37 6.69
N THR A 420 19.65 17.46 6.16
CA THR A 420 19.39 17.91 4.78
C THR A 420 18.79 19.28 4.69
#